data_AF-A0A094L2S0-F1
#
_entry.id   AF-A0A094L2S0-F1
#
_cell.length_a   1.000
_cell.length_b   1.000
_cell.length_c   1.000
_cell.angle_alpha   90.00
_cell.angle_beta   90.00
_cell.angle_gamma   90.00
#
_symmetry.space_group_name_H-M   'P 1'
#
loop_
_entity.id
_entity.type
_entity.pdbx_description
1 polymer ?
#
loop_
_entity_poly.entity_id
_entity_poly.type
_entity_poly.pdbx_seq_one_letter_code
_entity_poly.pdbx_strand_id
1 'polypeptide(L)'
;QMNVVFHSNIQEGIRHYYDDLDFKNILDFVQEKFSCCGGDEYRDWEVNQYHSCNGSGPLACGVPYTCCIRKVPGEVINTLCGYRTLNKERLELLNIIHVRGCIHAVGLWLKDNFETTLGIVCSLLLLQVIGLVMAWLYWQKLNEIYSKLDTIDFRMLETRDFSFGAVDLSGAGWCWCLPKEGGYIPVNAEDEEDEEEG
;
A
#
# COMPACT_ATOMS: atom_id res chain seq x y z
N GLN A 1 24.07 -12.48 -5.06
CA GLN A 1 22.67 -12.91 -5.31
C GLN A 1 21.68 -11.73 -5.28
N MET A 2 21.77 -10.79 -4.33
CA MET A 2 20.88 -9.60 -4.30
C MET A 2 20.93 -8.72 -5.57
N ASN A 3 22.11 -8.48 -6.14
CA ASN A 3 22.24 -7.65 -7.36
C ASN A 3 21.50 -8.23 -8.57
N VAL A 4 21.37 -9.55 -8.67
CA VAL A 4 20.74 -10.22 -9.82
C VAL A 4 19.23 -10.05 -9.79
N VAL A 5 18.62 -10.14 -8.61
CA VAL A 5 17.17 -9.95 -8.42
C VAL A 5 16.75 -8.51 -8.68
N PHE A 6 17.53 -7.55 -8.18
CA PHE A 6 17.27 -6.14 -8.46
C PHE A 6 17.41 -5.80 -9.96
N HIS A 7 18.39 -6.40 -10.63
CA HIS A 7 18.60 -6.22 -12.05
C HIS A 7 17.41 -6.73 -12.88
N SER A 8 16.91 -7.94 -12.61
CA SER A 8 15.77 -8.50 -13.34
C SER A 8 14.50 -7.66 -13.17
N ASN A 9 14.24 -7.16 -11.96
CA ASN A 9 13.06 -6.34 -11.69
C ASN A 9 13.11 -4.99 -12.40
N ILE A 10 14.28 -4.36 -12.45
CA ILE A 10 14.45 -3.09 -13.17
C ILE A 10 14.35 -3.30 -14.68
N GLN A 11 14.92 -4.39 -15.20
CA GLN A 11 14.82 -4.74 -16.61
C GLN A 11 13.36 -4.99 -17.03
N GLU A 12 12.57 -5.65 -16.19
CA GLU A 12 11.12 -5.83 -16.41
C GLU A 12 10.38 -4.48 -16.33
N GLY A 13 10.72 -3.62 -15.38
CA GLY A 13 10.18 -2.26 -15.32
C GLY A 13 10.48 -1.45 -16.59
N ILE A 14 11.71 -1.54 -17.13
CA ILE A 14 12.09 -0.86 -18.38
C ILE A 14 11.28 -1.40 -19.58
N ARG A 15 10.98 -2.71 -19.60
CA ARG A 15 10.12 -3.32 -20.62
C ARG A 15 8.72 -2.70 -20.65
N HIS A 16 8.17 -2.40 -19.48
CA HIS A 16 6.85 -1.78 -19.28
C HIS A 16 6.89 -0.27 -19.02
N TYR A 17 7.99 0.40 -19.38
CA TYR A 17 8.21 1.80 -19.06
C TYR A 17 7.10 2.76 -19.57
N TYR A 18 6.44 2.46 -20.69
CA TYR A 18 5.32 3.27 -21.18
C TYR A 18 3.95 2.81 -20.68
N ASP A 19 3.86 1.60 -20.14
CA ASP A 19 2.62 1.02 -19.61
C ASP A 19 2.41 1.43 -18.15
N ASP A 20 3.50 1.51 -17.37
CA ASP A 20 3.51 1.86 -15.95
C ASP A 20 3.96 3.31 -15.73
N LEU A 21 3.00 4.23 -15.57
CA LEU A 21 3.27 5.66 -15.37
C LEU A 21 4.06 5.94 -14.07
N ASP A 22 3.82 5.16 -13.02
CA ASP A 22 4.54 5.31 -11.75
C ASP A 22 6.01 4.94 -11.89
N PHE A 23 6.30 3.81 -12.55
CA PHE A 23 7.66 3.39 -12.85
C PHE A 23 8.37 4.42 -13.72
N LYS A 24 7.69 4.92 -14.76
CA LYS A 24 8.18 5.99 -15.62
C LYS A 24 8.60 7.22 -14.82
N ASN A 25 7.72 7.74 -13.97
CA ASN A 25 8.00 8.94 -13.18
C ASN A 25 9.20 8.76 -12.25
N ILE A 26 9.30 7.59 -11.59
CA ILE A 26 10.41 7.28 -10.70
C ILE A 26 11.72 7.17 -11.49
N LEU A 27 11.73 6.42 -12.59
CA LEU A 27 12.93 6.22 -13.39
C LEU A 27 13.39 7.55 -14.02
N ASP A 28 12.47 8.36 -14.52
CA ASP A 28 12.76 9.68 -15.08
C ASP A 28 13.38 10.59 -14.01
N PHE A 29 12.81 10.62 -12.81
CA PHE A 29 13.38 11.37 -11.69
C PHE A 29 14.79 10.89 -11.34
N VAL A 30 15.01 9.58 -11.24
CA VAL A 30 16.31 9.00 -10.91
C VAL A 30 17.35 9.35 -11.98
N GLN A 31 17.00 9.21 -13.27
CA GLN A 31 17.89 9.52 -14.38
C GLN A 31 18.31 10.98 -14.40
N GLU A 32 17.35 11.90 -14.21
CA GLU A 32 17.63 13.33 -14.16
C GLU A 32 18.41 13.72 -12.90
N LYS A 33 18.06 13.15 -11.74
CA LYS A 33 18.67 13.51 -10.45
C LYS A 33 20.09 13.00 -10.30
N PHE A 34 20.36 11.79 -10.78
CA PHE A 34 21.65 11.10 -10.64
C PHE A 34 22.48 11.08 -11.92
N SER A 35 22.01 11.72 -13.00
CA SER A 35 22.74 11.84 -14.26
C SER A 35 23.20 10.47 -14.79
N CYS A 36 22.25 9.54 -14.86
CA CYS A 36 22.45 8.14 -15.23
C CYS A 36 21.43 7.71 -16.29
N CYS A 37 21.61 6.55 -16.92
CA CYS A 37 20.68 6.01 -17.89
C CYS A 37 20.55 4.49 -17.76
N GLY A 38 19.32 4.00 -17.92
CA GLY A 38 19.01 2.57 -17.81
C GLY A 38 19.09 2.06 -16.36
N GLY A 39 19.22 0.74 -16.21
CA GLY A 39 19.40 0.10 -14.90
C GLY A 39 20.88 -0.03 -14.57
N ASP A 40 21.56 -0.93 -15.28
CA ASP A 40 23.00 -1.18 -15.18
C ASP A 40 23.78 -0.49 -16.32
N GLU A 41 23.19 -0.44 -17.51
CA GLU A 41 23.76 0.28 -18.65
C GLU A 41 22.68 0.93 -19.54
N TYR A 42 23.08 1.91 -20.35
CA TYR A 42 22.21 2.53 -21.34
C TYR A 42 21.62 1.53 -22.36
N ARG A 43 22.23 0.34 -22.51
CA ARG A 43 21.75 -0.73 -23.41
C ARG A 43 20.51 -1.46 -22.90
N ASP A 44 20.18 -1.31 -21.62
CA ASP A 44 18.99 -1.94 -21.04
C ASP A 44 17.70 -1.52 -21.75
N TRP A 45 17.71 -0.39 -22.45
CA TRP A 45 16.60 0.09 -23.27
C TRP A 45 16.28 -0.79 -24.49
N GLU A 46 17.16 -1.71 -24.90
CA GLU A 46 16.92 -2.64 -26.01
C GLU A 46 15.75 -3.60 -25.75
N VAL A 47 15.43 -3.86 -24.47
CA VAL A 47 14.33 -4.76 -24.07
C VAL A 47 12.95 -4.15 -24.26
N ASN A 48 12.87 -2.82 -24.32
CA ASN A 48 11.62 -2.11 -24.47
C ASN A 48 11.20 -2.05 -25.95
N GLN A 49 9.95 -2.38 -26.25
CA GLN A 49 9.44 -2.49 -27.63
C GLN A 49 9.59 -1.20 -28.47
N TYR A 50 9.53 -0.03 -27.83
CA TYR A 50 9.63 1.27 -28.53
C TYR A 50 11.07 1.71 -28.80
N HIS A 51 12.02 1.23 -27.97
CA HIS A 51 13.43 1.62 -28.02
C HIS A 51 14.32 0.53 -28.63
N SER A 52 13.81 -0.70 -28.74
CA SER A 52 14.48 -1.82 -29.41
C SER A 52 14.86 -1.46 -30.84
N CYS A 53 16.09 -1.83 -31.26
CA CYS A 53 16.59 -1.55 -32.60
C CYS A 53 15.87 -2.35 -33.70
N ASN A 54 15.09 -3.37 -33.34
CA ASN A 54 14.25 -4.13 -34.29
C ASN A 54 12.93 -3.41 -34.62
N GLY A 55 12.59 -2.35 -33.90
CA GLY A 55 11.39 -1.55 -34.15
C GLY A 55 11.55 -0.60 -35.35
N SER A 56 10.45 -0.29 -36.03
CA SER A 56 10.41 0.71 -37.10
C SER A 56 10.06 2.13 -36.61
N GLY A 57 9.92 2.31 -35.29
CA GLY A 57 9.47 3.55 -34.68
C GLY A 57 10.51 4.67 -34.73
N PRO A 58 10.11 5.94 -34.58
CA PRO A 58 11.04 7.08 -34.53
C PRO A 58 11.97 7.05 -33.31
N LEU A 59 11.59 6.33 -32.26
CA LEU A 59 12.37 6.12 -31.03
C LEU A 59 13.22 4.84 -31.09
N ALA A 60 13.13 4.07 -32.17
CA ALA A 60 13.85 2.82 -32.30
C ALA A 60 15.37 3.02 -32.22
N CYS A 61 16.02 2.09 -31.53
CA CYS A 61 17.44 2.11 -31.27
C CYS A 61 17.92 3.35 -30.49
N GLY A 62 17.05 3.93 -29.67
CA GLY A 62 17.34 5.11 -28.86
C GLY A 62 17.14 4.91 -27.37
N VAL A 63 17.38 5.98 -26.63
CA VAL A 63 17.09 6.11 -25.19
C VAL A 63 16.18 7.31 -24.98
N PRO A 64 15.41 7.37 -23.87
CA PRO A 64 14.60 8.54 -23.57
C PRO A 64 15.45 9.80 -23.34
N TYR A 65 14.81 10.96 -23.47
CA TYR A 65 15.45 12.27 -23.33
C TYR A 65 16.01 12.53 -21.92
N THR A 66 15.51 11.83 -20.90
CA THR A 66 15.97 11.88 -19.51
C THR A 66 17.42 11.41 -19.35
N CYS A 67 17.88 10.55 -20.26
CA CYS A 67 19.27 10.09 -20.30
C CYS A 67 20.24 11.14 -20.88
N CYS A 68 19.75 12.27 -21.40
CA CYS A 68 20.57 13.20 -22.15
C CYS A 68 21.24 14.26 -21.28
N ILE A 69 22.47 14.61 -21.67
CA ILE A 69 23.29 15.54 -20.92
C ILE A 69 22.78 16.97 -21.15
N ARG A 70 22.44 17.66 -20.08
CA ARG A 70 22.15 19.10 -20.10
C ARG A 70 23.47 19.87 -20.10
N LYS A 71 23.78 20.56 -21.20
CA LYS A 71 25.02 21.33 -21.33
C LYS A 71 25.00 22.62 -20.52
N VAL A 72 23.85 23.29 -20.47
CA VAL A 72 23.66 24.53 -19.71
C VAL A 72 22.41 24.43 -18.83
N PRO A 73 22.48 24.85 -17.55
CA PRO A 73 21.30 24.91 -16.69
C PRO A 73 20.27 25.91 -17.26
N GLY A 74 19.07 25.43 -17.59
CA GLY A 74 17.98 26.22 -18.16
C GLY A 74 17.86 26.17 -19.69
N GLU A 75 18.72 25.40 -20.38
CA GLU A 75 18.61 25.17 -21.82
C GLU A 75 17.48 24.19 -22.17
N VAL A 76 16.80 24.42 -23.29
CA VAL A 76 15.82 23.47 -23.84
C VAL A 76 16.57 22.23 -24.30
N ILE A 77 16.30 21.11 -23.63
CA ILE A 77 16.93 19.83 -23.94
C ILE A 77 16.49 19.41 -25.35
N ASN A 78 17.45 19.05 -26.20
CA ASN A 78 17.13 18.39 -27.46
C ASN A 78 16.52 17.02 -27.18
N THR A 79 15.21 16.86 -27.34
CA THR A 79 14.52 15.59 -27.09
C THR A 79 14.91 14.46 -28.05
N LEU A 80 15.62 14.78 -29.16
CA LEU A 80 16.17 13.80 -30.11
C LEU A 80 17.62 13.39 -29.83
N CYS A 81 18.23 13.87 -28.73
CA CYS A 81 19.58 13.48 -28.30
C CYS A 81 19.80 11.96 -28.22
N GLY A 82 18.76 11.21 -27.82
CA GLY A 82 18.81 9.76 -27.65
C GLY A 82 18.69 8.96 -28.94
N TYR A 83 18.48 9.58 -30.10
CA TYR A 83 18.23 8.88 -31.36
C TYR A 83 19.45 8.05 -31.84
N ARG A 84 19.22 6.77 -32.15
CA ARG A 84 20.25 5.82 -32.64
C ARG A 84 21.49 5.74 -31.73
N THR A 85 21.30 5.93 -30.43
CA THR A 85 22.40 5.85 -29.44
C THR A 85 22.79 4.42 -29.12
N LEU A 86 21.85 3.47 -29.16
CA LEU A 86 22.11 2.06 -28.85
C LEU A 86 23.10 1.41 -29.85
N ASN A 87 23.12 1.86 -31.11
CA ASN A 87 24.05 1.37 -32.15
C ASN A 87 25.49 1.88 -32.03
N LYS A 88 25.75 2.82 -31.12
CA LYS A 88 27.04 3.50 -31.03
C LYS A 88 27.85 3.00 -29.85
N GLU A 89 29.16 3.17 -29.95
CA GLU A 89 30.07 2.82 -28.87
C GLU A 89 30.03 3.83 -27.72
N ARG A 90 30.30 3.33 -26.51
CA ARG A 90 30.26 4.12 -25.28
C ARG A 90 31.08 5.41 -25.35
N LEU A 91 32.24 5.37 -26.00
CA LEU A 91 33.18 6.49 -26.07
C LEU A 91 32.61 7.68 -26.86
N GLU A 92 31.84 7.40 -27.92
CA GLU A 92 31.20 8.43 -28.75
C GLU A 92 30.04 9.12 -28.01
N LEU A 93 29.47 8.45 -27.01
CA LEU A 93 28.26 8.87 -26.32
C LEU A 93 28.51 9.67 -25.05
N LEU A 94 29.75 9.71 -24.56
CA LEU A 94 30.13 10.35 -23.31
C LEU A 94 29.71 11.83 -23.21
N ASN A 95 29.62 12.53 -24.34
CA ASN A 95 29.26 13.95 -24.41
C ASN A 95 27.80 14.20 -24.87
N ILE A 96 27.01 13.14 -25.07
CA ILE A 96 25.64 13.22 -25.57
C ILE A 96 24.65 12.68 -24.54
N ILE A 97 24.93 11.50 -23.97
CA ILE A 97 24.06 10.84 -22.99
C ILE A 97 24.85 10.35 -21.78
N HIS A 98 24.14 10.15 -20.67
CA HIS A 98 24.66 9.53 -19.46
C HIS A 98 24.79 8.01 -19.65
N VAL A 99 25.97 7.53 -20.06
CA VAL A 99 26.20 6.08 -20.30
C VAL A 99 26.28 5.21 -19.04
N ARG A 100 26.20 5.81 -17.86
CA ARG A 100 26.36 5.13 -16.57
C ARG A 100 25.01 4.58 -16.09
N GLY A 101 24.97 3.33 -15.63
CA GLY A 101 23.79 2.75 -15.00
C GLY A 101 23.34 3.47 -13.73
N CYS A 102 22.02 3.55 -13.56
CA CYS A 102 21.42 4.19 -12.40
C CYS A 102 21.58 3.42 -11.09
N ILE A 103 21.56 2.08 -11.13
CA ILE A 103 21.76 1.25 -9.93
C ILE A 103 23.11 1.59 -9.29
N HIS A 104 24.15 1.65 -10.13
CA HIS A 104 25.50 1.95 -9.67
C HIS A 104 25.66 3.42 -9.26
N ALA A 105 25.01 4.37 -9.96
CA ALA A 105 25.06 5.80 -9.61
C ALA A 105 24.37 6.09 -8.26
N VAL A 106 23.16 5.54 -8.04
CA VAL A 106 22.41 5.68 -6.79
C VAL A 106 23.16 5.00 -5.64
N GLY A 107 23.71 3.81 -5.88
CA GLY A 107 24.49 3.09 -4.86
C GLY A 107 25.71 3.87 -4.38
N LEU A 108 26.43 4.54 -5.29
CA LEU A 108 27.53 5.43 -4.90
C LEU A 108 27.01 6.66 -4.15
N TRP A 109 25.95 7.29 -4.63
CA TRP A 109 25.41 8.48 -3.97
C TRP A 109 24.96 8.18 -2.52
N LEU A 110 24.31 7.05 -2.29
CA LEU A 110 23.90 6.61 -0.95
C LEU A 110 25.10 6.39 -0.03
N LYS A 111 26.19 5.83 -0.57
CA LYS A 111 27.43 5.61 0.18
C LYS A 111 28.12 6.93 0.52
N ASP A 112 28.19 7.85 -0.43
CA ASP A 112 28.87 9.13 -0.26
C ASP A 112 28.06 10.09 0.63
N ASN A 113 26.72 9.99 0.63
CA ASN A 113 25.81 10.80 1.44
C ASN A 113 25.21 9.99 2.59
N PHE A 114 26.05 9.24 3.30
CA PHE A 114 25.61 8.36 4.38
C PHE A 114 24.89 9.12 5.51
N GLU A 115 25.35 10.32 5.86
CA GLU A 115 24.70 11.15 6.91
C GLU A 115 23.26 11.52 6.54
N THR A 116 23.04 12.00 5.31
CA THR A 116 21.70 12.32 4.82
C THR A 116 20.82 11.08 4.72
N THR A 117 21.39 9.98 4.20
CA THR A 117 20.67 8.70 4.06
C THR A 117 20.24 8.16 5.41
N LEU A 118 21.12 8.18 6.41
CA LEU A 118 20.83 7.75 7.77
C LEU A 118 19.74 8.63 8.39
N GLY A 119 19.79 9.95 8.19
CA GLY A 119 18.74 10.87 8.64
C GLY A 119 17.36 10.51 8.08
N ILE A 120 17.26 10.22 6.79
CA ILE A 120 16.01 9.80 6.15
C ILE A 120 15.52 8.47 6.76
N VAL A 121 16.39 7.46 6.86
CA VAL A 121 16.03 6.14 7.40
C VAL A 121 15.55 6.26 8.86
N CYS A 122 16.28 6.98 9.70
CA CYS A 122 15.89 7.21 11.10
C CYS A 122 14.56 7.95 11.21
N SER A 123 14.30 8.94 10.34
CA SER A 123 13.04 9.69 10.36
C SER A 123 11.83 8.81 10.00
N LEU A 124 11.98 7.92 9.02
CA LEU A 124 10.94 6.95 8.65
C LEU A 124 10.72 5.96 9.80
N LEU A 125 11.79 5.35 10.32
CA LEU A 125 11.72 4.41 11.42
C LEU A 125 11.03 4.99 12.66
N LEU A 126 11.34 6.24 13.00
CA LEU A 126 10.68 6.93 14.11
C LEU A 126 9.18 7.04 13.89
N LEU A 127 8.75 7.43 12.69
CA LEU A 127 7.32 7.52 12.34
C LEU A 127 6.63 6.14 12.41
N GLN A 128 7.30 5.07 11.94
CA GLN A 128 6.77 3.71 12.07
C GLN A 128 6.61 3.29 13.54
N VAL A 129 7.62 3.53 14.40
CA VAL A 129 7.55 3.19 15.83
C VAL A 129 6.40 3.93 16.52
N ILE A 130 6.23 5.22 16.22
CA ILE A 130 5.10 6.00 16.76
C ILE A 130 3.76 5.38 16.32
N GLY A 131 3.64 5.01 15.04
CA GLY A 131 2.45 4.32 14.52
C GLY A 131 2.16 3.00 15.26
N LEU A 132 3.19 2.19 15.53
CA LEU A 132 3.06 0.94 16.27
C LEU A 132 2.65 1.17 17.74
N VAL A 133 3.21 2.19 18.40
CA VAL A 133 2.82 2.55 19.77
C VAL A 133 1.37 2.99 19.82
N MET A 134 0.93 3.84 18.88
CA MET A 134 -0.46 4.27 18.81
C MET A 134 -1.40 3.09 18.54
N ALA A 135 -1.07 2.20 17.60
CA ALA A 135 -1.85 1.00 17.31
C ALA A 135 -1.94 0.08 18.54
N TRP A 136 -0.85 -0.07 19.30
CA TRP A 136 -0.83 -0.86 20.53
C TRP A 136 -1.70 -0.24 21.62
N LEU A 137 -1.63 1.08 21.85
CA LEU A 137 -2.50 1.77 22.79
C LEU A 137 -3.98 1.66 22.40
N TYR A 138 -4.28 1.77 21.10
CA TYR A 138 -5.63 1.58 20.59
C TYR A 138 -6.14 0.15 20.84
N TRP A 139 -5.30 -0.85 20.59
CA TRP A 139 -5.61 -2.25 20.88
C TRP A 139 -5.90 -2.48 22.37
N GLN A 140 -5.11 -1.90 23.27
CA GLN A 140 -5.38 -1.99 24.71
C GLN A 140 -6.75 -1.39 25.08
N LYS A 141 -7.12 -0.25 24.48
CA LYS A 141 -8.42 0.37 24.70
C LYS A 141 -9.58 -0.47 24.16
N LEU A 142 -9.40 -1.09 23.00
CA LEU A 142 -10.39 -2.03 22.46
C LEU A 142 -10.62 -3.23 23.38
N ASN A 143 -9.54 -3.83 23.90
CA ASN A 143 -9.67 -4.96 24.85
C ASN A 143 -10.37 -4.55 26.14
N GLU A 144 -10.10 -3.33 26.63
CA GLU A 144 -10.79 -2.78 27.80
C GLU A 144 -12.31 -2.67 27.54
N ILE A 145 -12.71 -2.13 26.38
CA ILE A 145 -14.13 -2.00 26.00
C ILE A 145 -14.79 -3.39 25.83
N TYR A 146 -14.11 -4.32 25.17
CA TYR A 146 -14.61 -5.68 24.96
C TYR A 146 -14.86 -6.40 26.29
N SER A 147 -13.91 -6.33 27.23
CA SER A 147 -14.07 -6.94 28.56
C SER A 147 -15.25 -6.36 29.34
N LYS A 148 -15.52 -5.06 29.24
CA LYS A 148 -16.70 -4.43 29.86
C LYS A 148 -18.01 -4.93 29.25
N LEU A 149 -18.05 -5.10 27.92
CA LEU A 149 -19.23 -5.65 27.25
C LEU A 149 -19.52 -7.08 27.71
N ASP A 150 -18.48 -7.92 27.83
CA ASP A 150 -18.58 -9.30 28.29
C ASP A 150 -19.10 -9.38 29.75
N THR A 151 -18.61 -8.50 30.64
CA THR A 151 -19.11 -8.46 32.03
C THR A 151 -20.58 -8.05 32.16
N ILE A 152 -21.12 -7.25 31.24
CA ILE A 152 -22.53 -6.85 31.27
C ILE A 152 -23.43 -8.01 30.82
N ASP A 153 -22.96 -8.84 29.88
CA ASP A 153 -23.70 -10.01 29.40
C ASP A 153 -23.88 -11.07 30.51
N PHE A 154 -22.85 -11.30 31.35
CA PHE A 154 -22.96 -12.18 32.52
C PHE A 154 -23.86 -11.62 33.63
N ARG A 155 -23.84 -10.30 33.90
CA ARG A 155 -24.69 -9.69 34.93
C ARG A 155 -26.18 -9.72 34.56
N MET A 156 -26.51 -9.72 33.27
CA MET A 156 -27.88 -9.86 32.78
C MET A 156 -28.38 -11.31 32.87
N LEU A 157 -27.49 -12.30 32.81
CA LEU A 157 -27.82 -13.71 33.05
C LEU A 157 -28.03 -14.03 34.55
N GLU A 158 -27.28 -13.40 35.46
CA GLU A 158 -27.43 -13.63 36.91
C GLU A 158 -28.74 -13.05 37.49
N THR A 159 -29.37 -12.08 36.82
CA THR A 159 -30.69 -11.54 37.22
C THR A 159 -31.87 -12.33 36.64
N ARG A 160 -31.62 -13.39 35.88
CA ARG A 160 -32.66 -14.32 35.39
C ARG A 160 -32.38 -15.74 35.88
N ASP A 161 -32.44 -15.96 37.19
CA ASP A 161 -32.96 -17.22 37.74
C ASP A 161 -34.45 -17.34 37.39
N PHE A 162 -34.75 -17.47 36.11
CA PHE A 162 -36.10 -17.72 35.64
C PHE A 162 -36.34 -19.23 35.78
N SER A 163 -37.04 -19.62 36.85
CA SER A 163 -37.43 -21.00 37.09
C SER A 163 -38.27 -21.50 35.91
N PHE A 164 -37.66 -22.33 35.07
CA PHE A 164 -38.28 -22.94 33.89
C PHE A 164 -39.49 -23.82 34.24
N GLY A 165 -39.69 -24.16 35.52
CA GLY A 165 -40.84 -24.91 36.02
C GLY A 165 -42.15 -24.11 36.08
N ALA A 166 -42.13 -22.78 35.92
CA ALA A 166 -43.32 -21.93 35.98
C ALA A 166 -43.96 -21.65 34.61
N VAL A 167 -43.38 -22.13 33.50
CA VAL A 167 -43.89 -21.88 32.15
C VAL A 167 -44.65 -23.10 31.65
N ASP A 168 -45.98 -23.05 31.69
CA ASP A 168 -46.84 -24.11 31.13
C ASP A 168 -46.88 -23.98 29.60
N LEU A 169 -46.24 -24.93 28.91
CA LEU A 169 -46.09 -24.99 27.45
C LEU A 169 -47.08 -25.96 26.79
N SER A 170 -48.12 -26.41 27.51
CA SER A 170 -49.04 -27.48 27.08
C SER A 170 -49.95 -27.16 25.87
N GLY A 171 -49.66 -26.09 25.12
CA GLY A 171 -50.39 -25.70 23.90
C GLY A 171 -49.54 -25.15 22.76
N ALA A 172 -48.20 -25.24 22.83
CA ALA A 172 -47.32 -24.79 21.76
C ALA A 172 -47.26 -25.83 20.64
N GLY A 173 -47.69 -25.46 19.44
CA GLY A 173 -47.44 -26.25 18.22
C GLY A 173 -45.93 -26.34 17.89
N TRP A 174 -45.59 -26.98 16.77
CA TRP A 174 -44.20 -27.38 16.41
C TRP A 174 -43.18 -26.22 16.32
N CYS A 175 -43.60 -24.96 16.42
CA CYS A 175 -42.73 -23.80 16.56
C CYS A 175 -42.88 -23.19 17.97
N TRP A 176 -41.94 -23.51 18.86
CA TRP A 176 -41.92 -23.09 20.27
C TRP A 176 -41.56 -21.62 20.54
N CYS A 177 -41.68 -20.72 19.54
CA CYS A 177 -41.22 -19.33 19.69
C CYS A 177 -42.21 -18.26 19.22
N LEU A 178 -43.47 -18.59 18.94
CA LEU A 178 -44.49 -17.56 18.65
C LEU A 178 -45.49 -17.41 19.81
N PRO A 179 -45.80 -16.17 20.25
CA PRO A 179 -46.87 -15.91 21.21
C PRO A 179 -48.23 -16.33 20.64
N LYS A 180 -49.14 -16.72 21.53
CA LYS A 180 -50.54 -17.07 21.18
C LYS A 180 -51.24 -15.88 20.51
N GLU A 181 -51.98 -16.13 19.42
CA GLU A 181 -52.90 -15.14 18.84
C GLU A 181 -54.01 -14.84 19.86
N GLY A 182 -53.88 -13.71 20.56
CA GLY A 182 -54.73 -13.34 21.70
C GLY A 182 -54.02 -12.53 22.78
N GLY A 183 -52.69 -12.42 22.74
CA GLY A 183 -51.92 -11.65 23.71
C GLY A 183 -51.76 -12.36 25.07
N TYR A 184 -50.88 -11.84 25.92
CA TYR A 184 -50.60 -12.39 27.24
C TYR A 184 -51.71 -12.04 28.25
N ILE A 185 -52.01 -12.97 29.15
CA ILE A 185 -52.90 -12.74 30.30
C ILE A 185 -52.18 -11.78 31.25
N PRO A 186 -52.84 -10.70 31.73
CA PRO A 186 -52.23 -9.79 32.68
C PRO A 186 -51.94 -10.49 34.01
N VAL A 187 -50.78 -10.19 34.60
CA VAL A 187 -50.41 -10.65 35.94
C VAL A 187 -50.92 -9.59 36.93
N ASN A 188 -51.67 -10.05 37.94
CA ASN A 188 -52.42 -9.31 38.96
C ASN A 188 -53.79 -8.76 38.50
N ALA A 189 -54.81 -9.62 38.52
CA ALA A 189 -56.23 -9.23 38.44
C ALA A 189 -57.05 -9.83 39.60
N GLU A 190 -56.39 -10.12 40.72
CA GLU A 190 -57.02 -10.42 42.00
C GLU A 190 -56.26 -9.54 42.99
N ASP A 191 -56.94 -8.52 43.54
CA ASP A 191 -56.58 -7.67 44.70
C ASP A 191 -57.06 -6.20 44.56
N GLU A 192 -58.08 -5.87 43.76
CA GLU A 192 -58.72 -4.54 43.78
C GLU A 192 -60.27 -4.58 43.67
N GLU A 193 -60.94 -5.57 44.26
CA GLU A 193 -62.39 -5.48 44.50
C GLU A 193 -62.73 -6.19 45.82
N ASP A 194 -62.47 -5.57 46.97
CA ASP A 194 -63.11 -5.90 48.26
C ASP A 194 -62.72 -4.92 49.41
N GLU A 195 -62.72 -3.59 49.21
CA GLU A 195 -62.80 -2.61 50.33
C GLU A 195 -63.53 -1.31 49.93
N GLU A 196 -64.82 -1.39 49.60
CA GLU A 196 -65.77 -0.26 49.77
C GLU A 196 -67.14 -0.79 50.26
N GLU A 197 -67.20 -1.20 51.53
CA GLU A 197 -68.42 -1.08 52.34
C GLU A 197 -68.07 -0.45 53.70
N GLY A 198 -68.44 0.83 53.83
CA GLY A 198 -68.47 1.63 55.05
C GLY A 198 -69.42 2.80 54.88
#